data_AF-A0A6P0USI8-F1
#
_entry.id   AF-A0A6P0USI8-F1
#
_cell.length_a   1.000
_cell.length_b   1.000
_cell.length_c   1.000
_cell.angle_alpha   90.00
_cell.angle_beta   90.00
_cell.angle_gamma   90.00
#
_symmetry.space_group_name_H-M   'P 1'
#
loop_
_entity.id
_entity.type
_entity.pdbx_description
1 polymer ?
#
loop_
_entity_poly.entity_id
_entity_poly.type
_entity_poly.pdbx_seq_one_letter_code
_entity_poly.pdbx_strand_id
1 'polypeptide(L)'
;MSGLENPCLSLAIARLSAAGTDNFAIWVLKAPYPGGYVHHDSTFPQAMTQTWLSWQEMFVVGGLPHVPFSHHLPLSSPTNSNDSKIGFSSQEPSYSGRLMQHLGIDLWSWLFDAPIQNALAESRGIARGQNKPLRLRLEIRDPDLIPLPWEIMQPTVGQQAISLSQQLLFSRTTSIVDPLKPFTHSHQSLNILLVLGQDNQTTNHLQLEQEAIALEKVLKAVEPSNAVSSEAFVTPVSSHVNTLLQPTPAQLIETLESGDYNILFYAGHGEPGPDGGLLFLHGDTTMNGTELAQVLVRTQVTLAVFNACWGAQSDQVGSQAVPRSSLAEVLIHHGVPAVLGMRDSIADHEALSFIQAFAQALALRMPIDQAVAVARQKLLTLYKFNQPAWTLPVLYMHPEFEGELIKPIEEGITELPSNTLPGWVRSSTSVAFLRSLSSTAHVWQIRGGLMRVGRRQENDLVIGERWVSQQHAEIICRDQSNVPEAPSTYFLRDFSRYGTLLLSPDSKSWQKIHHQEVQLQSGVQLKFGSTEGQALEFIIETLQT
;
A
#
# COMPACT_ATOMS: atom_id res chain seq x y z
N MET A 1 2.55 -0.91 22.49
CA MET A 1 2.39 -1.04 21.03
C MET A 1 1.10 -1.77 20.79
N SER A 2 0.22 -1.23 19.95
CA SER A 2 -1.00 -1.92 19.55
C SER A 2 -0.59 -3.26 18.91
N GLY A 3 -1.36 -4.33 19.10
CA GLY A 3 -1.05 -5.64 18.50
C GLY A 3 -1.13 -5.66 16.97
N LEU A 4 -1.48 -4.54 16.34
CA LEU A 4 -1.81 -4.42 14.91
C LEU A 4 -0.66 -3.85 14.08
N GLU A 5 0.13 -2.91 14.61
CA GLU A 5 1.23 -2.27 13.85
C GLU A 5 2.40 -3.21 13.54
N ASN A 6 3.03 -3.01 12.39
CA ASN A 6 4.29 -3.66 12.03
C ASN A 6 5.45 -3.01 12.80
N PRO A 7 6.40 -3.79 13.37
CA PRO A 7 7.63 -3.25 13.91
C PRO A 7 8.32 -2.33 12.89
N CYS A 8 8.86 -1.20 13.35
CA CYS A 8 9.45 -0.21 12.47
C CYS A 8 10.86 0.19 12.95
N LEU A 9 11.80 0.20 12.02
CA LEU A 9 13.12 0.79 12.13
C LEU A 9 13.18 2.01 11.20
N SER A 10 13.53 3.18 11.72
CA SER A 10 13.71 4.39 10.92
C SER A 10 15.14 4.89 11.06
N LEU A 11 15.82 5.09 9.94
CA LEU A 11 17.19 5.57 9.86
C LEU A 11 17.23 6.96 9.24
N ALA A 12 18.10 7.84 9.72
CA ALA A 12 18.39 9.12 9.06
C ALA A 12 19.86 9.22 8.68
N ILE A 13 20.12 9.76 7.48
CA ILE A 13 21.44 10.10 6.98
C ILE A 13 21.52 11.62 6.86
N ALA A 14 22.54 12.25 7.44
CA ALA A 14 22.83 13.67 7.20
C ALA A 14 24.33 13.94 7.10
N ARG A 15 24.69 14.94 6.31
CA ARG A 15 26.08 15.40 6.18
C ARG A 15 26.54 16.15 7.43
N LEU A 16 27.75 15.83 7.88
CA LEU A 16 28.47 16.54 8.92
C LEU A 16 29.30 17.65 8.29
N SER A 17 28.65 18.74 7.87
CA SER A 17 29.29 19.82 7.09
C SER A 17 30.52 20.44 7.78
N ALA A 18 30.60 20.38 9.11
CA ALA A 18 31.75 20.87 9.88
C ALA A 18 32.97 19.91 9.85
N ALA A 19 32.77 18.62 9.57
CA ALA A 19 33.82 17.60 9.57
C ALA A 19 34.45 17.39 8.18
N GLY A 20 33.76 17.79 7.11
CA GLY A 20 34.22 17.71 5.72
C GLY A 20 33.06 17.36 4.77
N THR A 21 33.30 17.41 3.46
CA THR A 21 32.25 17.17 2.45
C THR A 21 31.74 15.75 2.42
N ASP A 22 32.58 14.79 2.81
CA ASP A 22 32.30 13.36 2.67
C ASP A 22 31.95 12.70 4.02
N ASN A 23 31.78 13.49 5.08
CA ASN A 23 31.47 12.97 6.41
C ASN A 23 29.96 13.00 6.64
N PHE A 24 29.41 11.90 7.13
CA PHE A 24 28.00 11.71 7.38
C PHE A 24 27.78 11.12 8.76
N ALA A 25 26.63 11.44 9.33
CA ALA A 25 26.11 10.79 10.51
C ALA A 25 24.86 10.00 10.12
N ILE A 26 24.78 8.79 10.67
CA ILE A 26 23.67 7.85 10.53
C ILE A 26 23.03 7.68 11.91
N TRP A 27 21.74 7.94 12.02
CA TRP A 27 20.98 7.78 13.26
C TRP A 27 19.89 6.72 13.13
N VAL A 28 19.67 5.95 14.19
CA VAL A 28 18.42 5.22 14.39
C VAL A 28 17.43 6.15 15.12
N LEU A 29 16.44 6.66 14.39
CA LEU A 29 15.42 7.58 14.92
C LEU A 29 14.27 6.84 15.61
N LYS A 30 13.93 5.64 15.15
CA LYS A 30 12.88 4.78 15.70
C LYS A 30 13.33 3.34 15.60
N ALA A 31 13.12 2.57 16.67
CA ALA A 31 13.34 1.13 16.72
C ALA A 31 12.17 0.47 17.46
N PRO A 32 11.87 -0.83 17.22
CA PRO A 32 10.77 -1.54 17.86
C PRO A 32 11.06 -1.97 19.31
N TYR A 33 12.11 -1.42 19.93
CA TYR A 33 12.53 -1.71 21.30
C TYR A 33 13.04 -0.45 22.01
N PRO A 34 12.94 -0.38 23.34
CA PRO A 34 13.47 0.74 24.13
C PRO A 34 14.98 0.88 23.98
N GLY A 35 15.48 2.12 23.92
CA GLY A 35 16.92 2.39 23.88
C GLY A 35 17.61 2.06 22.55
N GLY A 36 16.87 1.76 21.47
CA GLY A 36 17.43 1.50 20.15
C GLY A 36 17.98 2.73 19.41
N TYR A 37 18.11 3.88 20.08
CA TYR A 37 18.76 5.05 19.48
C TYR A 37 20.25 4.79 19.33
N VAL A 38 20.74 4.88 18.10
CA VAL A 38 22.13 4.65 17.73
C VAL A 38 22.59 5.81 16.87
N HIS A 39 23.84 6.22 17.07
CA HIS A 39 24.53 7.20 16.26
C HIS A 39 25.82 6.58 15.72
N HIS A 40 26.11 6.80 14.45
CA HIS A 40 27.33 6.34 13.81
C HIS A 40 27.80 7.35 12.77
N ASP A 41 29.03 7.82 12.93
CA ASP A 41 29.70 8.68 11.95
C ASP A 41 30.45 7.82 10.95
N SER A 42 30.28 8.11 9.66
CA SER A 42 30.95 7.42 8.58
C SER A 42 31.40 8.39 7.49
N THR A 43 32.42 7.98 6.73
CA THR A 43 32.88 8.71 5.54
C THR A 43 32.33 8.04 4.29
N PHE A 44 31.78 8.81 3.35
CA PHE A 44 31.37 8.31 2.04
C PHE A 44 32.61 8.03 1.19
N PRO A 45 32.92 6.77 0.84
CA PRO A 45 34.18 6.46 0.18
C PRO A 45 34.22 6.97 -1.27
N GLN A 46 35.37 7.48 -1.71
CA GLN A 46 35.57 7.89 -3.11
C GLN A 46 35.30 6.76 -4.11
N ALA A 47 35.62 5.51 -3.74
CA ALA A 47 35.32 4.34 -4.55
C ALA A 47 33.81 4.20 -4.82
N MET A 48 32.96 4.51 -3.84
CA MET A 48 31.51 4.47 -3.98
C MET A 48 31.01 5.54 -4.96
N THR A 49 31.63 6.73 -4.97
CA THR A 49 31.38 7.76 -5.99
C THR A 49 31.72 7.25 -7.39
N GLN A 50 32.87 6.57 -7.56
CA GLN A 50 33.26 6.03 -8.87
C GLN A 50 32.31 4.92 -9.34
N THR A 51 31.91 4.00 -8.46
CA THR A 51 30.92 2.96 -8.76
C THR A 51 29.59 3.57 -9.16
N TRP A 52 29.15 4.63 -8.48
CA TRP A 52 27.94 5.36 -8.82
C TRP A 52 28.02 6.02 -10.21
N LEU A 53 29.13 6.69 -10.54
CA LEU A 53 29.30 7.30 -11.87
C LEU A 53 29.23 6.26 -12.99
N SER A 54 29.90 5.11 -12.82
CA SER A 54 29.80 4.00 -13.77
C SER A 54 28.37 3.44 -13.85
N TRP A 55 27.65 3.40 -12.73
CA TRP A 55 26.26 2.98 -12.69
C TRP A 55 25.39 3.93 -13.51
N GLN A 56 25.56 5.26 -13.36
CA GLN A 56 24.80 6.24 -14.12
C GLN A 56 25.08 6.14 -15.62
N GLU A 57 26.35 6.02 -16.02
CA GLU A 57 26.73 5.85 -17.42
C GLU A 57 26.06 4.62 -18.06
N MET A 58 25.86 3.55 -17.27
CA MET A 58 25.25 2.32 -17.75
C MET A 58 23.71 2.38 -17.80
N PHE A 59 23.06 3.03 -16.83
CA PHE A 59 21.63 2.86 -16.57
C PHE A 59 20.78 4.13 -16.67
N VAL A 60 21.37 5.33 -16.69
CA VAL A 60 20.65 6.59 -16.81
C VAL A 60 20.69 7.06 -18.26
N VAL A 61 19.51 7.26 -18.86
CA VAL A 61 19.40 7.71 -20.26
C VAL A 61 19.23 9.23 -20.31
N GLY A 62 20.17 9.93 -20.95
CA GLY A 62 19.99 11.31 -21.40
C GLY A 62 20.13 12.42 -20.34
N GLY A 63 20.66 12.14 -19.14
CA GLY A 63 20.94 13.13 -18.09
C GLY A 63 22.42 13.51 -17.99
N LEU A 64 22.72 14.69 -17.44
CA LEU A 64 24.07 14.99 -16.92
C LEU A 64 24.37 14.05 -15.74
N PRO A 65 25.57 13.48 -15.63
CA PRO A 65 25.91 12.60 -14.51
C PRO A 65 25.84 13.39 -13.19
N HIS A 66 24.92 13.00 -12.32
CA HIS A 66 24.84 13.55 -10.97
C HIS A 66 26.03 13.05 -10.14
N VAL A 67 26.96 13.94 -9.79
CA VAL A 67 28.12 13.62 -8.95
C VAL A 67 27.81 14.02 -7.51
N PRO A 68 27.70 13.09 -6.55
CA PRO A 68 27.37 13.42 -5.17
C PRO A 68 28.42 14.32 -4.48
N PHE A 69 29.65 14.34 -4.99
CA PHE A 69 30.76 15.16 -4.46
C PHE A 69 31.61 15.71 -5.61
N SER A 70 31.61 17.03 -5.79
CA SER A 70 32.48 17.70 -6.76
C SER A 70 33.93 17.73 -6.27
N HIS A 71 34.68 16.66 -6.50
CA HIS A 71 36.14 16.75 -6.55
C HIS A 71 36.59 16.99 -8.00
N HIS A 72 37.70 17.71 -8.18
CA HIS A 72 38.43 17.77 -9.43
C HIS A 72 38.85 16.35 -9.86
N LEU A 73 37.97 15.66 -10.57
CA LEU A 73 38.35 14.51 -11.38
C LEU A 73 39.31 15.05 -12.46
N PRO A 74 40.53 14.52 -12.60
CA PRO A 74 41.26 14.72 -13.83
C PRO A 74 40.37 14.18 -14.94
N LEU A 75 40.14 14.97 -16.00
CA LEU A 75 39.61 14.42 -17.26
C LEU A 75 40.61 13.35 -17.73
N SER A 76 40.43 12.11 -17.30
CA SER A 76 40.90 10.96 -18.07
C SER A 76 39.91 10.81 -19.22
N SER A 77 40.36 11.19 -20.41
CA SER A 77 39.71 10.97 -21.69
C SER A 77 39.08 9.57 -21.77
N PRO A 78 37.96 9.38 -22.49
CA PRO A 78 37.37 8.06 -22.66
C PRO A 78 38.41 7.15 -23.32
N THR A 79 38.98 6.22 -22.54
CA THR A 79 39.74 5.13 -23.12
C THR A 79 38.74 4.23 -23.80
N ASN A 80 38.61 4.39 -25.11
CA ASN A 80 38.06 3.39 -26.01
C ASN A 80 38.81 2.07 -25.77
N SER A 81 38.29 1.21 -24.90
CA SER A 81 38.66 -0.21 -24.87
C SER A 81 37.85 -0.94 -25.95
N ASN A 82 38.09 -0.58 -27.20
CA ASN A 82 37.85 -1.45 -28.34
C ASN A 82 39.02 -2.42 -28.42
N ASP A 83 38.97 -3.49 -27.63
CA ASP A 83 39.58 -4.77 -28.02
C ASP A 83 39.25 -5.84 -26.97
N SER A 84 38.19 -6.61 -27.21
CA SER A 84 38.25 -8.07 -27.06
C SER A 84 37.10 -8.73 -27.82
N LYS A 85 37.37 -9.24 -29.02
CA LYS A 85 36.64 -10.41 -29.54
C LYS A 85 36.90 -11.57 -28.57
N ILE A 86 35.96 -11.87 -27.68
CA ILE A 86 36.03 -13.08 -26.84
C ILE A 86 34.70 -13.83 -26.99
N GLY A 87 34.84 -15.08 -27.41
CA GLY A 87 33.74 -15.97 -27.72
C GLY A 87 32.83 -16.22 -26.52
N PHE A 88 31.55 -16.43 -26.84
CA PHE A 88 30.53 -16.86 -25.89
C PHE A 88 30.94 -18.17 -25.22
N SER A 89 31.37 -18.09 -23.96
CA SER A 89 31.27 -19.19 -23.01
C SER A 89 30.27 -18.82 -21.92
N SER A 90 29.38 -19.77 -21.65
CA SER A 90 28.37 -19.73 -20.59
C SER A 90 29.02 -19.73 -19.20
N GLN A 91 28.54 -18.87 -18.29
CA GLN A 91 28.81 -18.79 -16.83
C GLN A 91 29.64 -17.60 -16.30
N GLU A 92 29.49 -16.38 -16.85
CA GLU A 92 29.80 -15.16 -16.09
C GLU A 92 28.59 -14.21 -16.03
N PRO A 93 28.31 -13.58 -14.87
CA PRO A 93 27.29 -12.54 -14.80
C PRO A 93 27.66 -11.38 -15.73
N SER A 94 26.68 -10.84 -16.46
CA SER A 94 26.89 -9.68 -17.34
C SER A 94 27.49 -8.52 -16.54
N TYR A 95 28.37 -7.72 -17.16
CA TYR A 95 29.01 -6.56 -16.53
C TYR A 95 28.00 -5.66 -15.78
N SER A 96 26.84 -5.40 -16.38
CA SER A 96 25.76 -4.62 -15.76
C SER A 96 25.17 -5.28 -14.51
N GLY A 97 25.03 -6.61 -14.49
CA GLY A 97 24.58 -7.34 -13.30
C GLY A 97 25.59 -7.23 -12.14
N ARG A 98 26.89 -7.32 -12.45
CA ARG A 98 27.95 -7.11 -11.45
C ARG A 98 27.95 -5.68 -10.92
N LEU A 99 27.80 -4.68 -11.79
CA LEU A 99 27.77 -3.28 -11.39
C LEU A 99 26.57 -2.96 -10.48
N MET A 100 25.36 -3.44 -10.82
CA MET A 100 24.17 -3.30 -9.99
C MET A 100 24.35 -3.94 -8.60
N GLN A 101 24.89 -5.16 -8.56
CA GLN A 101 25.15 -5.85 -7.30
C GLN A 101 26.25 -5.18 -6.48
N HIS A 102 27.34 -4.73 -7.13
CA HIS A 102 28.46 -4.10 -6.47
C HIS A 102 28.03 -2.80 -5.78
N LEU A 103 27.33 -1.91 -6.49
CA LEU A 103 26.78 -0.70 -5.88
C LEU A 103 25.83 -1.00 -4.72
N GLY A 104 24.96 -2.02 -4.86
CA GLY A 104 24.06 -2.42 -3.78
C GLY A 104 24.77 -2.94 -2.53
N ILE A 105 25.86 -3.68 -2.69
CA ILE A 105 26.69 -4.16 -1.57
C ILE A 105 27.46 -3.01 -0.93
N ASP A 106 27.99 -2.08 -1.73
CA ASP A 106 28.72 -0.91 -1.24
C ASP A 106 27.80 0.00 -0.41
N LEU A 107 26.61 0.33 -0.93
CA LEU A 107 25.59 1.13 -0.23
C LEU A 107 25.14 0.45 1.07
N TRP A 108 24.93 -0.87 1.05
CA TRP A 108 24.57 -1.62 2.25
C TRP A 108 25.68 -1.56 3.29
N SER A 109 26.92 -1.85 2.88
CA SER A 109 28.07 -1.92 3.78
C SER A 109 28.37 -0.57 4.42
N TRP A 110 28.14 0.52 3.67
CA TRP A 110 28.29 1.87 4.18
C TRP A 110 27.17 2.26 5.16
N LEU A 111 25.90 1.96 4.85
CA LEU A 111 24.77 2.33 5.70
C LEU A 111 24.68 1.50 6.98
N PHE A 112 24.89 0.18 6.85
CA PHE A 112 24.77 -0.78 7.93
C PHE A 112 26.15 -1.19 8.47
N ASP A 113 26.95 -0.20 8.87
CA ASP A 113 28.14 -0.49 9.69
C ASP A 113 27.72 -0.88 11.12
N ALA A 114 28.61 -1.60 11.81
CA ALA A 114 28.37 -2.40 13.01
C ALA A 114 27.23 -1.93 13.94
N PRO A 115 27.23 -0.71 14.49
CA PRO A 115 26.18 -0.29 15.42
C PRO A 115 24.78 -0.19 14.77
N ILE A 116 24.70 0.23 13.51
CA ILE A 116 23.45 0.29 12.74
C ILE A 116 23.03 -1.12 12.29
N GLN A 117 24.00 -1.98 11.93
CA GLN A 117 23.74 -3.38 11.61
C GLN A 117 23.11 -4.14 12.78
N ASN A 118 23.59 -3.90 14.00
CA ASN A 118 23.04 -4.51 15.22
C ASN A 118 21.59 -4.07 15.43
N ALA A 119 21.29 -2.77 15.27
CA ALA A 119 19.93 -2.26 15.37
C ALA A 119 18.98 -2.89 14.35
N LEU A 120 19.44 -3.09 13.11
CA LEU A 120 18.70 -3.83 12.09
C LEU A 120 18.48 -5.30 12.50
N ALA A 121 19.51 -5.99 12.98
CA ALA A 121 19.44 -7.39 13.36
C ALA A 121 18.45 -7.62 14.52
N GLU A 122 18.50 -6.79 15.56
CA GLU A 122 17.56 -6.82 16.69
C GLU A 122 16.13 -6.53 16.23
N SER A 123 15.93 -5.48 15.43
CA SER A 123 14.62 -5.12 14.88
C SER A 123 14.01 -6.25 14.04
N ARG A 124 14.83 -6.92 13.21
CA ARG A 124 14.41 -8.10 12.43
C ARG A 124 14.09 -9.29 13.32
N GLY A 125 14.84 -9.49 14.40
CA GLY A 125 14.58 -10.54 15.38
C GLY A 125 13.22 -10.37 16.05
N ILE A 126 12.88 -9.14 16.45
CA ILE A 126 11.58 -8.79 17.04
C ILE A 126 10.44 -9.00 16.04
N ALA A 127 10.59 -8.51 14.81
CA ALA A 127 9.58 -8.68 13.76
C ALA A 127 9.30 -10.15 13.46
N ARG A 128 10.35 -10.96 13.30
CA ARG A 128 10.24 -12.42 13.15
C ARG A 128 9.55 -13.09 14.34
N GLY A 129 9.89 -12.68 15.56
CA GLY A 129 9.25 -13.18 16.78
C GLY A 129 7.75 -12.87 16.86
N GLN A 130 7.30 -11.82 16.18
CA GLN A 130 5.89 -11.43 16.07
C GLN A 130 5.19 -12.00 14.83
N ASN A 131 5.90 -12.76 13.98
CA ASN A 131 5.43 -13.19 12.66
C ASN A 131 4.94 -12.02 11.77
N LYS A 132 5.62 -10.88 11.88
CA LYS A 132 5.32 -9.66 11.12
C LYS A 132 6.53 -9.23 10.29
N PRO A 133 6.32 -8.54 9.17
CA PRO A 133 7.42 -7.89 8.46
C PRO A 133 7.97 -6.70 9.27
N LEU A 134 9.26 -6.39 9.08
CA LEU A 134 9.88 -5.18 9.60
C LEU A 134 9.72 -4.04 8.60
N ARG A 135 9.12 -2.91 8.99
CA ARG A 135 9.15 -1.69 8.17
C ARG A 135 10.47 -0.95 8.37
N LEU A 136 11.23 -0.76 7.30
CA LEU A 136 12.44 0.06 7.29
C LEU A 136 12.15 1.37 6.54
N ARG A 137 12.29 2.50 7.23
CA ARG A 137 12.18 3.83 6.63
C ARG A 137 13.56 4.50 6.58
N LEU A 138 13.93 5.00 5.40
CA LEU A 138 15.19 5.73 5.20
C LEU A 138 14.91 7.22 4.98
N GLU A 139 15.37 8.04 5.91
CA GLU A 139 15.36 9.50 5.81
C GLU A 139 16.71 9.98 5.28
N ILE A 140 16.69 10.60 4.10
CA ILE A 140 17.89 11.12 3.46
C ILE A 140 17.81 12.64 3.55
N ARG A 141 18.61 13.27 4.42
CA ARG A 141 18.57 14.72 4.62
C ARG A 141 19.48 15.48 3.67
N ASP A 142 20.46 14.79 3.10
CA ASP A 142 21.40 15.36 2.16
C ASP A 142 20.89 15.17 0.72
N PRO A 143 20.64 16.25 -0.03
CA PRO A 143 20.03 16.13 -1.35
C PRO A 143 20.95 15.45 -2.38
N ASP A 144 22.28 15.46 -2.19
CA ASP A 144 23.22 14.79 -3.08
C ASP A 144 23.15 13.25 -2.95
N LEU A 145 22.51 12.74 -1.89
CA LEU A 145 22.28 11.31 -1.68
C LEU A 145 20.91 10.85 -2.17
N ILE A 146 20.00 11.76 -2.54
CA ILE A 146 18.65 11.42 -3.02
C ILE A 146 18.68 10.60 -4.32
N PRO A 147 19.53 10.92 -5.34
CA PRO A 147 19.54 10.16 -6.60
C PRO A 147 20.06 8.72 -6.47
N LEU A 148 20.74 8.37 -5.38
CA LEU A 148 21.28 7.03 -5.21
C LEU A 148 20.15 5.97 -5.16
N PRO A 149 20.35 4.79 -5.77
CA PRO A 149 19.34 3.75 -5.87
C PRO A 149 19.29 2.90 -4.59
N TRP A 150 18.99 3.50 -3.43
CA TRP A 150 18.95 2.82 -2.11
C TRP A 150 18.15 1.50 -2.11
N GLU A 151 17.18 1.38 -3.00
CA GLU A 151 16.36 0.19 -3.23
C GLU A 151 17.21 -1.06 -3.54
N ILE A 152 18.38 -0.90 -4.18
CA ILE A 152 19.20 -2.03 -4.64
C ILE A 152 20.12 -2.60 -3.55
N MET A 153 20.13 -2.00 -2.35
CA MET A 153 21.02 -2.40 -1.25
C MET A 153 20.95 -3.89 -0.96
N GLN A 154 22.11 -4.54 -0.83
CA GLN A 154 22.26 -5.98 -0.63
C GLN A 154 23.26 -6.30 0.49
N PRO A 155 22.93 -7.17 1.46
CA PRO A 155 23.87 -7.52 2.53
C PRO A 155 25.18 -8.10 2.03
N THR A 156 25.09 -9.05 1.10
CA THR A 156 26.22 -9.79 0.53
C THR A 156 25.83 -10.32 -0.85
N VAL A 157 26.82 -10.79 -1.61
CA VAL A 157 26.59 -11.52 -2.86
C VAL A 157 25.59 -12.66 -2.65
N GLY A 158 24.64 -12.80 -3.57
CA GLY A 158 23.63 -13.87 -3.56
C GLY A 158 22.43 -13.63 -2.64
N GLN A 159 22.42 -12.54 -1.85
CA GLN A 159 21.23 -12.12 -1.12
C GLN A 159 20.36 -11.21 -1.98
N GLN A 160 19.04 -11.25 -1.76
CA GLN A 160 18.11 -10.35 -2.45
C GLN A 160 18.32 -8.90 -2.03
N ALA A 161 18.03 -7.96 -2.94
CA ALA A 161 17.98 -6.53 -2.60
C ALA A 161 16.89 -6.25 -1.55
N ILE A 162 17.14 -5.25 -0.71
CA ILE A 162 16.29 -4.89 0.43
C ILE A 162 14.85 -4.59 0.00
N SER A 163 14.69 -3.94 -1.16
CA SER A 163 13.40 -3.51 -1.70
C SER A 163 12.53 -4.63 -2.29
N LEU A 164 13.07 -5.85 -2.36
CA LEU A 164 12.38 -7.04 -2.87
C LEU A 164 11.86 -7.93 -1.74
N SER A 165 12.19 -7.65 -0.48
CA SER A 165 11.81 -8.52 0.62
C SER A 165 10.35 -8.36 1.00
N GLN A 166 9.65 -9.48 1.25
CA GLN A 166 8.32 -9.48 1.86
C GLN A 166 8.39 -9.43 3.40
N GLN A 167 9.57 -9.61 3.98
CA GLN A 167 9.81 -9.61 5.44
C GLN A 167 10.46 -8.30 5.91
N LEU A 168 10.85 -7.43 4.97
CA LEU A 168 11.38 -6.11 5.23
C LEU A 168 10.76 -5.15 4.22
N LEU A 169 9.83 -4.31 4.67
CA LEU A 169 9.11 -3.35 3.84
C LEU A 169 9.89 -2.04 3.80
N PHE A 170 10.40 -1.67 2.62
CA PHE A 170 11.31 -0.54 2.45
C PHE A 170 10.59 0.68 1.85
N SER A 171 10.76 1.83 2.48
CA SER A 171 10.33 3.14 1.96
C SER A 171 11.32 4.24 2.33
N ARG A 172 11.31 5.32 1.57
CA ARG A 172 11.96 6.58 1.94
C ARG A 172 11.01 7.44 2.77
N THR A 173 11.53 8.39 3.54
CA THR A 173 10.73 9.30 4.37
C THR A 173 11.45 10.65 4.59
N THR A 174 10.77 11.60 5.22
CA THR A 174 11.33 12.89 5.67
C THR A 174 10.76 13.23 7.05
N SER A 175 11.55 13.87 7.92
CA SER A 175 11.11 14.28 9.26
C SER A 175 10.44 15.64 9.31
N ILE A 176 10.58 16.44 8.25
CA ILE A 176 9.95 17.76 8.14
C ILE A 176 8.66 17.56 7.35
N VAL A 177 7.56 17.36 8.08
CA VAL A 177 6.26 17.05 7.54
C VAL A 177 5.17 17.73 8.34
N ASP A 178 4.13 18.18 7.66
CA ASP A 178 2.86 18.55 8.26
C ASP A 178 2.16 17.29 8.80
N PRO A 179 1.49 17.36 9.96
CA PRO A 179 0.84 16.20 10.57
C PRO A 179 -0.28 15.65 9.67
N LEU A 180 -0.44 14.32 9.69
CA LEU A 180 -1.54 13.70 8.97
C LEU A 180 -2.88 14.13 9.56
N LYS A 181 -3.81 14.50 8.68
CA LYS A 181 -5.20 14.66 9.08
C LYS A 181 -5.78 13.29 9.43
N PRO A 182 -6.57 13.17 10.51
CA PRO A 182 -7.28 11.93 10.81
C PRO A 182 -8.16 11.55 9.60
N PHE A 183 -7.98 10.34 9.07
CA PHE A 183 -8.83 9.84 8.00
C PHE A 183 -10.28 9.80 8.49
N THR A 184 -11.16 10.60 7.89
CA THR A 184 -12.58 10.63 8.29
C THR A 184 -13.37 9.50 7.62
N HIS A 185 -12.80 8.86 6.61
CA HIS A 185 -13.42 7.79 5.83
C HIS A 185 -12.54 6.54 5.83
N SER A 186 -13.16 5.39 6.07
CA SER A 186 -12.54 4.09 5.83
C SER A 186 -12.94 3.65 4.43
N HIS A 187 -12.07 3.80 3.45
CA HIS A 187 -12.37 3.35 2.10
C HIS A 187 -12.52 1.83 2.06
N GLN A 188 -13.54 1.36 1.35
CA GLN A 188 -13.82 -0.07 1.13
C GLN A 188 -13.46 -0.53 -0.29
N SER A 189 -13.09 0.41 -1.16
CA SER A 189 -12.69 0.21 -2.55
C SER A 189 -11.50 1.08 -2.90
N LEU A 190 -10.75 0.69 -3.94
CA LEU A 190 -9.75 1.54 -4.55
C LEU A 190 -10.48 2.54 -5.45
N ASN A 191 -10.48 3.82 -5.08
CA ASN A 191 -11.13 4.87 -5.85
C ASN A 191 -10.03 5.74 -6.46
N ILE A 192 -9.75 5.50 -7.74
CA ILE A 192 -8.60 6.01 -8.46
C ILE A 192 -9.05 7.12 -9.39
N LEU A 193 -8.45 8.30 -9.24
CA LEU A 193 -8.48 9.33 -10.28
C LEU A 193 -7.25 9.16 -11.16
N LEU A 194 -7.45 8.68 -12.39
CA LEU A 194 -6.43 8.58 -13.41
C LEU A 194 -6.37 9.89 -14.22
N VAL A 195 -5.22 10.55 -14.20
CA VAL A 195 -4.96 11.79 -14.92
C VAL A 195 -3.88 11.53 -15.96
N LEU A 196 -4.21 11.69 -17.23
CA LEU A 196 -3.24 11.71 -18.32
C LEU A 196 -2.94 13.16 -18.66
N GLY A 197 -1.72 13.60 -18.37
CA GLY A 197 -1.25 14.94 -18.68
C GLY A 197 -0.85 15.12 -20.14
N GLN A 198 -0.22 16.25 -20.42
CA GLN A 198 0.43 16.49 -21.71
C GLN A 198 1.75 15.71 -21.77
N ASP A 199 2.01 15.07 -22.90
CA ASP A 199 3.32 14.50 -23.22
C ASP A 199 3.94 15.25 -24.42
N ASN A 200 5.27 15.41 -24.37
CA ASN A 200 6.06 16.15 -25.37
C ASN A 200 6.12 15.40 -26.71
N GLN A 201 5.83 14.10 -26.74
CA GLN A 201 5.91 13.26 -27.95
C GLN A 201 4.56 12.98 -28.60
N THR A 202 3.47 13.03 -27.84
CA THR A 202 2.11 12.72 -28.32
C THR A 202 1.33 13.98 -28.68
N THR A 203 1.51 14.46 -29.91
CA THR A 203 0.58 15.42 -30.53
C THR A 203 -0.72 14.76 -31.01
N ASN A 204 -0.91 13.45 -30.76
CA ASN A 204 -2.00 12.64 -31.31
C ASN A 204 -2.94 12.15 -30.19
N HIS A 205 -4.10 12.79 -30.09
CA HIS A 205 -5.16 12.47 -29.12
C HIS A 205 -5.55 10.97 -29.12
N LEU A 206 -5.53 10.30 -30.27
CA LEU A 206 -5.87 8.88 -30.38
C LEU A 206 -4.90 7.96 -29.62
N GLN A 207 -3.63 8.35 -29.49
CA GLN A 207 -2.63 7.57 -28.74
C GLN A 207 -2.84 7.72 -27.23
N LEU A 208 -3.15 8.94 -26.78
CA LEU A 208 -3.47 9.22 -25.38
C LEU A 208 -4.73 8.48 -24.93
N GLU A 209 -5.77 8.43 -25.77
CA GLU A 209 -6.97 7.64 -25.51
C GLU A 209 -6.66 6.14 -25.39
N GLN A 210 -5.78 5.62 -26.25
CA GLN A 210 -5.35 4.21 -26.20
C GLN A 210 -4.57 3.91 -24.92
N GLU A 211 -3.67 4.80 -24.52
CA GLU A 211 -2.92 4.70 -23.26
C GLU A 211 -3.88 4.71 -22.06
N ALA A 212 -4.84 5.63 -22.05
CA ALA A 212 -5.85 5.74 -21.01
C ALA A 212 -6.66 4.45 -20.89
N ILE A 213 -7.12 3.88 -22.00
CA ILE A 213 -7.84 2.60 -22.02
C ILE A 213 -6.95 1.46 -21.48
N ALA A 214 -5.67 1.43 -21.84
CA ALA A 214 -4.75 0.40 -21.37
C ALA A 214 -4.54 0.50 -19.85
N LEU A 215 -4.27 1.70 -19.34
CA LEU A 215 -4.08 1.98 -17.92
C LEU A 215 -5.36 1.70 -17.12
N GLU A 216 -6.50 2.18 -17.59
CA GLU A 216 -7.79 1.94 -16.94
C GLU A 216 -8.10 0.44 -16.88
N LYS A 217 -7.84 -0.31 -17.96
CA LYS A 217 -8.00 -1.77 -17.97
C LYS A 217 -7.10 -2.42 -16.93
N VAL A 218 -5.84 -2.02 -16.83
CA VAL A 218 -4.87 -2.58 -15.87
C VAL A 218 -5.27 -2.25 -14.42
N LEU A 219 -5.68 -1.02 -14.15
CA LEU A 219 -6.10 -0.56 -12.82
C LEU A 219 -7.43 -1.18 -12.37
N LYS A 220 -8.31 -1.53 -13.32
CA LYS A 220 -9.56 -2.28 -13.06
C LYS A 220 -9.35 -3.79 -13.01
N ALA A 221 -8.30 -4.31 -13.64
CA ALA A 221 -8.03 -5.74 -13.74
C ALA A 221 -7.55 -6.30 -12.40
N VAL A 222 -8.51 -6.67 -11.58
CA VAL A 222 -8.29 -7.54 -10.42
C VAL A 222 -8.49 -8.97 -10.90
N GLU A 223 -7.45 -9.59 -11.46
CA GLU A 223 -7.52 -11.01 -11.76
C GLU A 223 -7.50 -11.79 -10.44
N PRO A 224 -8.44 -12.73 -10.21
CA PRO A 224 -8.30 -13.72 -9.15
C PRO A 224 -7.12 -14.62 -9.54
N SER A 225 -5.91 -14.20 -9.18
CA SER A 225 -4.72 -15.00 -9.43
C SER A 225 -4.79 -16.25 -8.57
N ASN A 226 -4.78 -17.42 -9.21
CA ASN A 226 -4.64 -18.76 -8.62
C ASN A 226 -3.28 -18.98 -7.89
N ALA A 227 -2.66 -17.93 -7.37
CA ALA A 227 -1.28 -17.92 -6.94
C ALA A 227 -1.09 -17.14 -5.62
N VAL A 228 -1.83 -17.51 -4.58
CA VAL A 228 -1.32 -17.42 -3.21
C VAL A 228 -1.63 -18.73 -2.54
N SER A 229 -0.57 -19.52 -2.32
CA SER A 229 -0.54 -20.70 -1.47
C SER A 229 -1.33 -20.47 -0.18
N SER A 230 -2.19 -21.45 0.12
CA SER A 230 -2.92 -21.68 1.37
C SER A 230 -2.49 -20.80 2.55
N GLU A 231 -3.36 -19.89 2.99
CA GLU A 231 -3.73 -19.72 4.42
C GLU A 231 -4.75 -18.59 4.69
N ALA A 232 -5.07 -17.71 3.74
CA ALA A 232 -6.17 -16.75 3.91
C ALA A 232 -6.89 -16.44 2.58
N PHE A 233 -8.21 -16.70 2.52
CA PHE A 233 -9.07 -16.23 1.44
C PHE A 233 -9.25 -14.71 1.57
N VAL A 234 -8.28 -13.92 1.09
CA VAL A 234 -8.43 -12.46 1.06
C VAL A 234 -9.35 -12.09 -0.09
N THR A 235 -10.56 -11.60 0.21
CA THR A 235 -11.47 -11.07 -0.81
C THR A 235 -10.87 -9.78 -1.40
N PRO A 236 -10.58 -9.75 -2.72
CA PRO A 236 -10.08 -8.54 -3.35
C PRO A 236 -11.09 -7.40 -3.23
N VAL A 237 -10.61 -6.17 -3.07
CA VAL A 237 -11.48 -4.98 -3.12
C VAL A 237 -11.78 -4.57 -4.56
N SER A 238 -12.95 -3.98 -4.76
CA SER A 238 -13.30 -3.37 -6.04
C SER A 238 -12.41 -2.17 -6.33
N SER A 239 -12.12 -1.98 -7.62
CA SER A 239 -11.36 -0.84 -8.15
C SER A 239 -12.26 -0.01 -9.06
N HIS A 240 -12.44 1.26 -8.74
CA HIS A 240 -13.15 2.24 -9.55
C HIS A 240 -12.14 3.25 -10.08
N VAL A 241 -12.15 3.46 -11.39
CA VAL A 241 -11.26 4.41 -12.07
C VAL A 241 -12.12 5.47 -12.74
N ASN A 242 -11.88 6.74 -12.42
CA ASN A 242 -12.34 7.88 -13.20
C ASN A 242 -11.13 8.46 -13.96
N THR A 243 -11.28 8.74 -15.24
CA THR A 243 -10.18 9.13 -16.12
C THR A 243 -10.37 10.57 -16.61
N LEU A 244 -9.33 11.40 -16.47
CA LEU A 244 -9.23 12.73 -17.04
C LEU A 244 -8.11 12.78 -18.08
N LEU A 245 -8.46 13.17 -19.31
CA LEU A 245 -7.50 13.37 -20.41
C LEU A 245 -7.18 14.86 -20.52
N GLN A 246 -5.91 15.21 -20.33
CA GLN A 246 -5.37 16.57 -20.36
C GLN A 246 -6.32 17.58 -19.71
N PRO A 247 -6.67 17.41 -18.42
CA PRO A 247 -7.61 18.32 -17.76
C PRO A 247 -6.99 19.70 -17.58
N THR A 248 -7.81 20.74 -17.50
CA THR A 248 -7.37 22.01 -16.93
C THR A 248 -7.15 21.88 -15.42
N PRO A 249 -6.35 22.77 -14.78
CA PRO A 249 -6.24 22.80 -13.31
C PRO A 249 -7.59 22.87 -12.60
N ALA A 250 -8.54 23.66 -13.13
CA ALA A 250 -9.88 23.80 -12.56
C ALA A 250 -10.67 22.48 -12.63
N GLN A 251 -10.63 21.76 -13.75
CA GLN A 251 -11.30 20.46 -13.89
C GLN A 251 -10.70 19.40 -12.97
N LEU A 252 -9.38 19.38 -12.82
CA LEU A 252 -8.70 18.48 -11.89
C LEU A 252 -9.16 18.72 -10.45
N ILE A 253 -9.16 19.99 -10.03
CA ILE A 253 -9.60 20.40 -8.69
C ILE A 253 -11.07 20.04 -8.46
N GLU A 254 -11.96 20.43 -9.37
CA GLU A 254 -13.40 20.15 -9.27
C GLU A 254 -13.68 18.65 -9.18
N THR A 255 -12.97 17.84 -9.97
CA THR A 255 -13.13 16.39 -9.93
C THR A 255 -12.65 15.82 -8.59
N LEU A 256 -11.46 16.23 -8.12
CA LEU A 256 -10.93 15.79 -6.83
C LEU A 256 -11.83 16.18 -5.65
N GLU A 257 -12.46 17.35 -5.69
CA GLU A 257 -13.32 17.87 -4.61
C GLU A 257 -14.72 17.26 -4.62
N SER A 258 -15.22 16.85 -5.79
CA SER A 258 -16.55 16.26 -5.94
C SER A 258 -16.58 14.73 -5.82
N GLY A 259 -15.43 14.07 -5.98
CA GLY A 259 -15.29 12.62 -5.87
C GLY A 259 -14.68 12.15 -4.54
N ASP A 260 -14.86 10.87 -4.23
CA ASP A 260 -14.28 10.19 -3.07
C ASP A 260 -13.03 9.38 -3.48
N TYR A 261 -11.96 10.08 -3.87
CA TYR A 261 -10.71 9.45 -4.35
C TYR A 261 -9.72 9.22 -3.22
N ASN A 262 -9.20 8.00 -3.11
CA ASN A 262 -8.10 7.67 -2.21
C ASN A 262 -6.75 7.52 -2.91
N ILE A 263 -6.77 7.39 -4.24
CA ILE A 263 -5.58 7.34 -5.09
C ILE A 263 -5.69 8.39 -6.19
N LEU A 264 -4.66 9.24 -6.32
CA LEU A 264 -4.38 9.97 -7.55
C LEU A 264 -3.33 9.17 -8.34
N PHE A 265 -3.60 8.88 -9.60
CA PHE A 265 -2.63 8.32 -10.53
C PHE A 265 -2.39 9.30 -11.68
N TYR A 266 -1.18 9.85 -11.79
CA TYR A 266 -0.78 10.74 -12.86
C TYR A 266 0.19 10.05 -13.81
N ALA A 267 -0.08 10.14 -15.12
CA ALA A 267 0.82 9.75 -16.20
C ALA A 267 1.01 10.93 -17.14
N GLY A 268 2.25 11.30 -17.46
CA GLY A 268 2.53 12.43 -18.35
C GLY A 268 3.91 13.02 -18.13
N HIS A 269 4.16 14.18 -18.75
CA HIS A 269 5.42 14.87 -18.60
C HIS A 269 5.54 15.60 -17.26
N GLY A 270 6.78 15.71 -16.77
CA GLY A 270 7.11 16.47 -15.58
C GLY A 270 8.51 17.05 -15.69
N GLU A 271 8.69 18.23 -15.10
CA GLU A 271 9.97 18.94 -15.05
C GLU A 271 10.39 19.20 -13.59
N PRO A 272 11.68 19.05 -13.24
CA PRO A 272 12.18 19.44 -11.91
C PRO A 272 11.96 20.92 -11.61
N GLY A 273 11.84 21.24 -10.32
CA GLY A 273 11.70 22.62 -9.84
C GLY A 273 11.61 22.66 -8.32
N PRO A 274 11.90 23.81 -7.69
CA PRO A 274 12.09 23.89 -6.24
C PRO A 274 10.83 23.56 -5.43
N ASP A 275 9.65 23.77 -6.03
CA ASP A 275 8.33 23.56 -5.40
C ASP A 275 7.71 22.19 -5.72
N GLY A 276 8.55 21.18 -5.96
CA GLY A 276 8.13 19.82 -6.32
C GLY A 276 8.05 19.59 -7.83
N GLY A 277 8.63 20.49 -8.64
CA GLY A 277 8.55 20.44 -10.09
C GLY A 277 7.19 20.85 -10.67
N LEU A 278 7.09 20.74 -11.99
CA LEU A 278 5.89 21.05 -12.77
C LEU A 278 5.29 19.77 -13.37
N LEU A 279 3.98 19.61 -13.24
CA LEU A 279 3.19 18.59 -13.93
C LEU A 279 2.39 19.26 -15.05
N PHE A 280 2.48 18.75 -16.27
CA PHE A 280 1.83 19.32 -17.44
C PHE A 280 0.45 18.72 -17.64
N LEU A 281 -0.58 19.55 -17.66
CA LEU A 281 -1.97 19.08 -17.72
C LEU A 281 -2.57 19.27 -19.12
N HIS A 282 -2.86 20.51 -19.52
CA HIS A 282 -3.49 20.82 -20.81
C HIS A 282 -2.74 21.93 -21.54
N GLY A 283 -2.20 21.64 -22.72
CA GLY A 283 -1.34 22.60 -23.44
C GLY A 283 -0.17 23.05 -22.56
N ASP A 284 0.01 24.36 -22.41
CA ASP A 284 1.07 24.95 -21.58
C ASP A 284 0.66 25.13 -20.09
N THR A 285 -0.52 24.64 -19.69
CA THR A 285 -0.95 24.75 -18.29
C THR A 285 -0.27 23.70 -17.43
N THR A 286 0.34 24.16 -16.33
CA THR A 286 1.05 23.32 -15.38
C THR A 286 0.48 23.46 -13.97
N MET A 287 0.80 22.52 -13.11
CA MET A 287 0.57 22.58 -11.67
C MET A 287 1.83 22.11 -10.96
N ASN A 288 2.26 22.82 -9.92
CA ASN A 288 3.42 22.39 -9.15
C ASN A 288 3.05 21.46 -7.98
N GLY A 289 4.07 20.83 -7.37
CA GLY A 289 3.88 19.90 -6.26
C GLY A 289 3.21 20.54 -5.04
N THR A 290 3.58 21.77 -4.70
CA THR A 290 3.00 22.51 -3.57
C THR A 290 1.51 22.77 -3.77
N GLU A 291 1.11 23.25 -4.95
CA GLU A 291 -0.29 23.49 -5.34
C GLU A 291 -1.10 22.19 -5.32
N LEU A 292 -0.57 21.13 -5.91
CA LEU A 292 -1.23 19.83 -5.95
C LEU A 292 -1.45 19.27 -4.54
N ALA A 293 -0.44 19.35 -3.67
CA ALA A 293 -0.52 18.86 -2.30
C ALA A 293 -1.68 19.53 -1.51
N GLN A 294 -1.92 20.83 -1.72
CA GLN A 294 -3.05 21.53 -1.09
C GLN A 294 -4.40 20.92 -1.46
N VAL A 295 -4.54 20.41 -2.69
CA VAL A 295 -5.78 19.75 -3.15
C VAL A 295 -5.85 18.34 -2.56
N LEU A 296 -4.79 17.54 -2.69
CA LEU A 296 -4.77 16.15 -2.23
C LEU A 296 -5.03 16.02 -0.72
N VAL A 297 -4.46 16.92 0.08
CA VAL A 297 -4.59 16.91 1.55
C VAL A 297 -5.97 17.39 2.01
N ARG A 298 -6.66 18.25 1.25
CA ARG A 298 -8.03 18.65 1.59
C ARG A 298 -9.07 17.63 1.12
N THR A 299 -8.80 16.90 0.04
CA THR A 299 -9.66 15.82 -0.48
C THR A 299 -9.32 14.44 0.10
N GLN A 300 -8.35 14.37 1.02
CA GLN A 300 -7.94 13.15 1.72
C GLN A 300 -7.41 12.02 0.82
N VAL A 301 -6.81 12.37 -0.33
CA VAL A 301 -6.07 11.41 -1.14
C VAL A 301 -4.93 10.84 -0.32
N THR A 302 -4.88 9.51 -0.23
CA THR A 302 -3.94 8.79 0.64
C THR A 302 -2.66 8.41 -0.10
N LEU A 303 -2.79 8.04 -1.38
CA LEU A 303 -1.67 7.65 -2.24
C LEU A 303 -1.68 8.49 -3.52
N ALA A 304 -0.57 9.17 -3.80
CA ALA A 304 -0.32 9.78 -5.11
C ALA A 304 0.75 8.98 -5.87
N VAL A 305 0.44 8.55 -7.08
CA VAL A 305 1.35 7.79 -7.94
C VAL A 305 1.66 8.63 -9.19
N PHE A 306 2.94 8.88 -9.44
CA PHE A 306 3.42 9.65 -10.57
C PHE A 306 4.24 8.75 -11.48
N ASN A 307 3.62 8.31 -12.58
CA ASN A 307 4.31 7.76 -13.73
C ASN A 307 4.78 8.89 -14.65
N ALA A 308 5.65 9.74 -14.09
CA ALA A 308 6.27 10.86 -14.75
C ALA A 308 7.76 10.86 -14.40
N CYS A 309 8.59 11.30 -15.35
CA CYS A 309 10.02 11.44 -15.08
C CYS A 309 10.26 12.40 -13.90
N TRP A 310 11.35 12.20 -13.16
CA TRP A 310 11.84 13.11 -12.11
C TRP A 310 11.00 13.22 -10.84
N GLY A 311 9.90 12.47 -10.68
CA GLY A 311 9.04 12.56 -9.50
C GLY A 311 9.74 12.25 -8.16
N ALA A 312 10.88 11.57 -8.20
CA ALA A 312 11.71 11.27 -7.03
C ALA A 312 13.12 11.91 -7.07
N GLN A 313 13.36 12.87 -7.97
CA GLN A 313 14.63 13.60 -8.06
C GLN A 313 14.51 15.04 -7.55
N SER A 314 15.56 15.53 -6.91
CA SER A 314 15.66 16.92 -6.47
C SER A 314 16.00 17.84 -7.66
N ASP A 315 15.46 19.05 -7.63
CA ASP A 315 15.86 20.15 -8.50
C ASP A 315 17.36 20.49 -8.34
N GLN A 316 17.94 21.11 -9.36
CA GLN A 316 19.37 21.41 -9.43
C GLN A 316 19.59 22.89 -9.74
N VAL A 317 20.33 23.58 -8.88
CA VAL A 317 20.82 24.94 -9.16
C VAL A 317 22.32 24.85 -9.45
N GLY A 318 22.67 24.88 -10.74
CA GLY A 318 24.04 24.61 -11.18
C GLY A 318 24.41 23.14 -10.99
N SER A 319 25.34 22.85 -10.08
CA SER A 319 25.75 21.49 -9.71
C SER A 319 25.36 21.12 -8.27
N GLN A 320 24.44 21.88 -7.67
CA GLN A 320 23.97 21.66 -6.31
C GLN A 320 22.51 21.25 -6.30
N ALA A 321 22.22 20.14 -5.63
CA ALA A 321 20.87 19.66 -5.44
C ALA A 321 20.13 20.54 -4.42
N VAL A 322 18.90 20.95 -4.75
CA VAL A 322 18.06 21.77 -3.87
C VAL A 322 17.39 20.85 -2.84
N PRO A 323 17.58 21.07 -1.52
CA PRO A 323 16.95 20.24 -0.50
C PRO A 323 15.42 20.23 -0.61
N ARG A 324 14.81 19.04 -0.48
CA ARG A 324 13.34 18.84 -0.40
C ARG A 324 12.56 19.40 -1.60
N SER A 325 13.14 19.31 -2.78
CA SER A 325 12.54 19.83 -4.03
C SER A 325 11.95 18.75 -4.92
N SER A 326 12.13 17.46 -4.61
CA SER A 326 11.47 16.41 -5.39
C SER A 326 9.96 16.44 -5.13
N LEU A 327 9.18 16.08 -6.16
CA LEU A 327 7.71 16.02 -6.06
C LEU A 327 7.27 15.17 -4.86
N ALA A 328 7.88 13.99 -4.69
CA ALA A 328 7.58 13.10 -3.57
C ALA A 328 7.89 13.73 -2.20
N GLU A 329 9.03 14.39 -2.03
CA GLU A 329 9.36 15.07 -0.78
C GLU A 329 8.40 16.22 -0.48
N VAL A 330 8.04 17.04 -1.47
CA VAL A 330 7.14 18.18 -1.31
C VAL A 330 5.73 17.74 -0.93
N LEU A 331 5.19 16.70 -1.58
CA LEU A 331 3.85 16.22 -1.25
C LEU A 331 3.80 15.60 0.15
N ILE A 332 4.80 14.79 0.54
CA ILE A 332 4.88 14.24 1.90
C ILE A 332 5.05 15.36 2.93
N HIS A 333 5.89 16.37 2.63
CA HIS A 333 6.08 17.55 3.49
C HIS A 333 4.75 18.24 3.80
N HIS A 334 3.84 18.34 2.83
CA HIS A 334 2.52 18.96 3.02
C HIS A 334 1.45 18.02 3.61
N GLY A 335 1.80 16.79 3.98
CA GLY A 335 0.91 15.87 4.66
C GLY A 335 0.14 14.90 3.74
N VAL A 336 0.58 14.72 2.48
CA VAL A 336 0.12 13.56 1.68
C VAL A 336 0.69 12.29 2.33
N PRO A 337 -0.11 11.25 2.62
CA PRO A 337 0.38 10.10 3.40
C PRO A 337 1.43 9.23 2.70
N ALA A 338 1.27 8.99 1.39
CA ALA A 338 2.20 8.21 0.59
C ALA A 338 2.31 8.77 -0.84
N VAL A 339 3.54 8.78 -1.37
CA VAL A 339 3.82 9.23 -2.73
C VAL A 339 4.77 8.24 -3.40
N LEU A 340 4.40 7.76 -4.57
CA LEU A 340 5.26 6.96 -5.42
C LEU A 340 5.63 7.78 -6.65
N GLY A 341 6.92 8.08 -6.82
CA GLY A 341 7.44 8.77 -7.99
C GLY A 341 8.48 7.92 -8.72
N MET A 342 8.70 8.20 -10.00
CA MET A 342 9.80 7.56 -10.73
C MET A 342 11.10 8.34 -10.53
N ARG A 343 12.21 7.62 -10.30
CA ARG A 343 13.55 8.21 -10.26
C ARG A 343 13.97 8.68 -11.66
N ASP A 344 13.81 7.84 -12.67
CA ASP A 344 14.21 8.13 -14.06
C ASP A 344 13.08 7.71 -15.01
N SER A 345 13.28 7.93 -16.32
CA SER A 345 12.36 7.46 -17.34
C SER A 345 12.22 5.93 -17.32
N ILE A 346 10.98 5.46 -17.42
CA ILE A 346 10.60 4.05 -17.45
C ILE A 346 9.94 3.75 -18.80
N ALA A 347 10.25 2.60 -19.41
CA ALA A 347 9.60 2.24 -20.67
C ALA A 347 8.13 1.85 -20.44
N ASP A 348 7.24 2.22 -21.37
CA ASP A 348 5.78 2.05 -21.22
C ASP A 348 5.37 0.63 -20.81
N HIS A 349 5.97 -0.38 -21.45
CA HIS A 349 5.65 -1.79 -21.15
C HIS A 349 6.12 -2.24 -19.76
N GLU A 350 7.22 -1.67 -19.25
CA GLU A 350 7.72 -1.92 -17.89
C GLU A 350 6.84 -1.20 -16.85
N ALA A 351 6.42 0.03 -17.16
CA ALA A 351 5.48 0.81 -16.34
C ALA A 351 4.13 0.10 -16.24
N LEU A 352 3.56 -0.37 -17.35
CA LEU A 352 2.31 -1.13 -17.37
C LEU A 352 2.42 -2.41 -16.51
N SER A 353 3.53 -3.14 -16.62
CA SER A 353 3.77 -4.34 -15.81
C SER A 353 3.88 -4.01 -14.31
N PHE A 354 4.45 -2.85 -13.96
CA PHE A 354 4.53 -2.38 -12.58
C PHE A 354 3.16 -2.04 -12.06
N ILE A 355 2.41 -1.21 -12.79
CA ILE A 355 1.07 -0.74 -12.42
C ILE A 355 0.13 -1.92 -12.24
N GLN A 356 0.21 -2.93 -13.12
CA GLN A 356 -0.61 -4.14 -13.00
C GLN A 356 -0.33 -4.90 -11.69
N ALA A 357 0.94 -5.20 -11.43
CA ALA A 357 1.31 -5.94 -10.22
C ALA A 357 1.02 -5.13 -8.94
N PHE A 358 1.25 -3.81 -8.99
CA PHE A 358 1.01 -2.89 -7.89
C PHE A 358 -0.48 -2.75 -7.57
N ALA A 359 -1.32 -2.48 -8.58
CA ALA A 359 -2.76 -2.36 -8.41
C ALA A 359 -3.39 -3.68 -7.94
N GLN A 360 -2.92 -4.83 -8.45
CA GLN A 360 -3.36 -6.14 -7.98
C GLN A 360 -3.00 -6.36 -6.51
N ALA A 361 -1.79 -6.02 -6.08
CA ALA A 361 -1.37 -6.15 -4.69
C ALA A 361 -2.17 -5.23 -3.75
N LEU A 362 -2.45 -3.98 -4.16
CA LEU A 362 -3.33 -3.07 -3.44
C LEU A 362 -4.77 -3.62 -3.35
N ALA A 363 -5.28 -4.22 -4.42
CA ALA A 363 -6.61 -4.83 -4.44
C ALA A 363 -6.70 -6.03 -3.48
N LEU A 364 -5.57 -6.69 -3.22
CA LEU A 364 -5.43 -7.73 -2.19
C LEU A 364 -5.19 -7.16 -0.78
N ARG A 365 -5.45 -5.86 -0.56
CA ARG A 365 -5.32 -5.17 0.74
C ARG A 365 -3.90 -5.19 1.32
N MET A 366 -2.88 -5.40 0.48
CA MET A 366 -1.51 -5.30 0.93
C MET A 366 -1.19 -3.83 1.25
N PRO A 367 -0.44 -3.54 2.34
CA PRO A 367 0.13 -2.22 2.57
C PRO A 367 0.93 -1.74 1.36
N ILE A 368 0.96 -0.42 1.14
CA ILE A 368 1.56 0.19 -0.06
C ILE A 368 3.02 -0.22 -0.26
N ASP A 369 3.81 -0.23 0.80
CA ASP A 369 5.22 -0.66 0.77
C ASP A 369 5.39 -2.13 0.40
N GLN A 370 4.48 -3.00 0.85
CA GLN A 370 4.42 -4.40 0.43
C GLN A 370 3.99 -4.55 -1.03
N ALA A 371 2.99 -3.78 -1.48
CA ALA A 371 2.54 -3.78 -2.86
C ALA A 371 3.65 -3.35 -3.83
N VAL A 372 4.44 -2.35 -3.45
CA VAL A 372 5.64 -1.95 -4.21
C VAL A 372 6.66 -3.09 -4.26
N ALA A 373 6.94 -3.78 -3.15
CA ALA A 373 7.86 -4.91 -3.14
C ALA A 373 7.42 -6.05 -4.08
N VAL A 374 6.12 -6.38 -4.09
CA VAL A 374 5.53 -7.37 -5.03
C VAL A 374 5.72 -6.92 -6.49
N ALA A 375 5.42 -5.67 -6.79
CA ALA A 375 5.58 -5.14 -8.14
C ALA A 375 7.05 -5.15 -8.61
N ARG A 376 7.99 -4.79 -7.72
CA ARG A 376 9.44 -4.88 -8.01
C ARG A 376 9.89 -6.31 -8.27
N GLN A 377 9.40 -7.29 -7.50
CA GLN A 377 9.69 -8.71 -7.74
C GLN A 377 9.19 -9.18 -9.12
N LYS A 378 7.99 -8.75 -9.51
CA LYS A 378 7.43 -9.05 -10.84
C LYS A 378 8.32 -8.48 -11.94
N LEU A 379 8.68 -7.20 -11.85
CA LEU A 379 9.55 -6.54 -12.83
C LEU A 379 10.91 -7.23 -12.94
N LEU A 380 11.55 -7.53 -11.80
CA LEU A 380 12.84 -8.23 -11.80
C LEU A 380 12.75 -9.60 -12.49
N THR A 381 11.66 -10.34 -12.29
CA THR A 381 11.44 -11.65 -12.92
C THR A 381 11.25 -11.54 -14.43
N LEU A 382 10.48 -10.55 -14.89
CA LEU A 382 10.21 -10.31 -16.30
C LEU A 382 11.43 -9.76 -17.05
N TYR A 383 12.10 -8.76 -16.47
CA TYR A 383 13.10 -7.94 -17.16
C TYR A 383 14.55 -8.21 -16.74
N LYS A 384 14.77 -9.06 -15.73
CA LYS A 384 16.07 -9.43 -15.13
C LYS A 384 16.62 -8.38 -14.16
N PHE A 385 17.50 -8.86 -13.28
CA PHE A 385 18.13 -8.06 -12.22
C PHE A 385 19.00 -6.91 -12.75
N ASN A 386 19.65 -7.11 -13.91
CA ASN A 386 20.55 -6.14 -14.52
C ASN A 386 19.84 -5.08 -15.39
N GLN A 387 18.53 -4.90 -15.21
CA GLN A 387 17.76 -3.80 -15.79
C GLN A 387 17.27 -2.86 -14.68
N PRO A 388 17.25 -1.54 -14.89
CA PRO A 388 16.95 -0.58 -13.84
C PRO A 388 15.45 -0.49 -13.51
N ALA A 389 14.56 -0.99 -14.36
CA ALA A 389 13.11 -0.82 -14.27
C ALA A 389 12.50 -1.11 -12.87
N TRP A 390 12.93 -2.17 -12.20
CA TRP A 390 12.45 -2.54 -10.86
C TRP A 390 12.95 -1.60 -9.74
N THR A 391 13.89 -0.72 -10.05
CA THR A 391 14.50 0.25 -9.12
C THR A 391 13.98 1.68 -9.32
N LEU A 392 13.28 1.94 -10.43
CA LEU A 392 12.80 3.28 -10.80
C LEU A 392 11.64 3.77 -9.92
N PRO A 393 10.64 2.94 -9.56
CA PRO A 393 9.59 3.36 -8.64
C PRO A 393 10.17 3.60 -7.25
N VAL A 394 10.12 4.82 -6.75
CA VAL A 394 10.59 5.22 -5.42
C VAL A 394 9.38 5.60 -4.57
N LEU A 395 9.21 4.89 -3.46
CA LEU A 395 8.12 5.11 -2.52
C LEU A 395 8.61 5.98 -1.36
N TYR A 396 7.98 7.14 -1.19
CA TYR A 396 8.04 7.93 0.03
C TYR A 396 6.77 7.74 0.86
N MET A 397 6.94 7.62 2.17
CA MET A 397 5.83 7.53 3.11
C MET A 397 6.01 8.51 4.26
N HIS A 398 4.91 9.10 4.71
CA HIS A 398 4.89 9.92 5.91
C HIS A 398 5.34 9.08 7.13
N PRO A 399 6.14 9.64 8.06
CA PRO A 399 6.71 8.90 9.20
C PRO A 399 5.66 8.36 10.19
N GLU A 400 4.43 8.83 10.12
CA GLU A 400 3.30 8.35 10.94
C GLU A 400 2.32 7.46 10.17
N PHE A 401 2.52 7.26 8.86
CA PHE A 401 1.59 6.50 8.04
C PHE A 401 1.98 5.03 7.92
N GLU A 402 1.06 4.13 8.26
CA GLU A 402 1.34 2.69 8.29
C GLU A 402 1.11 1.97 6.95
N GLY A 403 0.87 2.71 5.87
CA GLY A 403 0.79 2.17 4.50
C GLY A 403 -0.52 1.47 4.17
N GLU A 404 -1.49 1.47 5.10
CA GLU A 404 -2.81 0.90 4.88
C GLU A 404 -3.68 1.87 4.07
N LEU A 405 -3.96 1.50 2.82
CA LEU A 405 -4.89 2.25 1.97
C LEU A 405 -6.35 1.84 2.21
N ILE A 406 -6.55 0.54 2.45
CA ILE A 406 -7.83 -0.09 2.77
C ILE A 406 -7.61 -0.87 4.05
N LYS A 407 -8.57 -0.82 4.98
CA LYS A 407 -8.46 -1.58 6.23
C LYS A 407 -8.29 -3.08 5.93
N PRO A 408 -7.31 -3.76 6.55
CA PRO A 408 -7.19 -5.20 6.47
C PRO A 408 -8.46 -5.85 7.04
N ILE A 409 -8.82 -7.01 6.49
CA ILE A 409 -9.88 -7.85 7.07
C ILE A 409 -9.28 -8.47 8.33
N GLU A 410 -9.79 -8.15 9.51
CA GLU A 410 -9.26 -8.71 10.76
C GLU A 410 -9.41 -10.25 10.74
N GLU A 411 -8.32 -10.98 11.00
CA GLU A 411 -8.34 -12.44 11.18
C GLU A 411 -9.26 -12.79 12.36
N GLY A 412 -10.46 -13.27 12.05
CA GLY A 412 -11.51 -13.57 13.03
C GLY A 412 -12.89 -13.05 12.62
N ILE A 413 -12.96 -12.14 11.65
CA ILE A 413 -14.21 -11.65 11.06
C ILE A 413 -14.53 -12.51 9.83
N THR A 414 -15.39 -13.52 9.98
CA THR A 414 -16.02 -14.15 8.82
C THR A 414 -17.09 -13.19 8.31
N GLU A 415 -16.70 -12.20 7.52
CA GLU A 415 -17.64 -11.37 6.77
C GLU A 415 -17.96 -12.08 5.46
N LEU A 416 -19.21 -12.54 5.33
CA LEU A 416 -19.74 -12.95 4.03
C LEU A 416 -19.77 -11.71 3.12
N PRO A 417 -19.43 -11.85 1.83
CA PRO A 417 -19.34 -10.73 0.92
C PRO A 417 -20.69 -10.01 0.82
N SER A 418 -20.67 -8.71 1.16
CA SER A 418 -21.77 -7.80 0.85
C SER A 418 -21.77 -7.53 -0.65
N ASN A 419 -22.29 -8.48 -1.43
CA ASN A 419 -22.52 -8.31 -2.86
C ASN A 419 -23.73 -7.37 -3.07
N THR A 420 -23.48 -6.07 -3.14
CA THR A 420 -24.23 -5.20 -4.06
C THR A 420 -23.68 -5.44 -5.46
N LEU A 421 -24.19 -6.48 -6.12
CA LEU A 421 -24.04 -6.69 -7.57
C LEU A 421 -24.99 -5.73 -8.31
N PRO A 422 -24.52 -4.93 -9.28
CA PRO A 422 -25.39 -4.24 -10.21
C PRO A 422 -25.88 -5.22 -11.28
N GLY A 423 -27.19 -5.49 -11.29
CA GLY A 423 -27.94 -5.78 -12.52
C GLY A 423 -27.81 -7.19 -13.13
N TRP A 424 -28.53 -8.16 -12.58
CA TRP A 424 -29.45 -9.03 -13.35
C TRP A 424 -30.52 -9.64 -12.42
N VAL A 425 -31.74 -9.12 -12.57
CA VAL A 425 -33.06 -9.75 -12.34
C VAL A 425 -33.31 -10.48 -10.99
N ARG A 426 -33.99 -9.76 -10.09
CA ARG A 426 -35.17 -10.10 -9.24
C ARG A 426 -35.40 -11.54 -8.74
N SER A 427 -35.89 -11.57 -7.49
CA SER A 427 -36.58 -12.65 -6.72
C SER A 427 -35.62 -13.59 -5.96
N SER A 428 -35.56 -13.69 -4.62
CA SER A 428 -36.49 -13.32 -3.54
C SER A 428 -35.71 -12.78 -2.33
N THR A 429 -36.11 -11.64 -1.78
CA THR A 429 -35.51 -11.08 -0.55
C THR A 429 -36.39 -11.45 0.63
N SER A 430 -36.16 -12.62 1.22
CA SER A 430 -36.73 -12.91 2.54
C SER A 430 -35.92 -12.14 3.58
N VAL A 431 -36.49 -11.06 4.13
CA VAL A 431 -35.83 -10.25 5.16
C VAL A 431 -36.03 -10.93 6.51
N ALA A 432 -34.95 -11.32 7.19
CA ALA A 432 -35.04 -11.88 8.53
C ALA A 432 -34.64 -10.87 9.61
N PHE A 433 -35.28 -10.96 10.78
CA PHE A 433 -35.01 -10.08 11.92
C PHE A 433 -35.29 -10.78 13.25
N LEU A 434 -34.70 -10.22 14.31
CA LEU A 434 -35.09 -10.49 15.68
C LEU A 434 -35.98 -9.38 16.19
N ARG A 435 -37.10 -9.73 16.82
CA ARG A 435 -38.01 -8.78 17.47
C ARG A 435 -38.02 -9.01 18.98
N SER A 436 -37.96 -7.93 19.74
CA SER A 436 -38.17 -7.98 21.19
C SER A 436 -39.61 -8.29 21.54
N LEU A 437 -39.82 -9.26 22.44
CA LEU A 437 -41.12 -9.59 23.01
C LEU A 437 -41.43 -8.78 24.28
N SER A 438 -40.60 -7.80 24.63
CA SER A 438 -40.85 -6.86 25.74
C SER A 438 -41.82 -5.75 25.34
N SER A 439 -42.30 -4.96 26.32
CA SER A 439 -43.28 -3.88 26.11
C SER A 439 -42.84 -2.79 25.14
N THR A 440 -41.54 -2.68 24.85
CA THR A 440 -40.98 -1.81 23.81
C THR A 440 -40.46 -2.67 22.66
N ALA A 441 -41.29 -2.85 21.63
CA ALA A 441 -40.96 -3.65 20.46
C ALA A 441 -39.80 -3.02 19.66
N HIS A 442 -38.58 -3.48 19.93
CA HIS A 442 -37.40 -3.19 19.11
C HIS A 442 -37.20 -4.33 18.11
N VAL A 443 -36.77 -3.98 16.90
CA VAL A 443 -36.52 -4.92 15.81
C VAL A 443 -35.08 -4.73 15.33
N TRP A 444 -34.35 -5.85 15.23
CA TRP A 444 -32.99 -5.90 14.71
C TRP A 444 -32.99 -6.72 13.43
N GLN A 445 -32.68 -6.09 12.31
CA GLN A 445 -32.62 -6.75 11.01
C GLN A 445 -31.28 -7.46 10.83
N ILE A 446 -31.31 -8.67 10.25
CA ILE A 446 -30.10 -9.39 9.84
C ILE A 446 -29.60 -8.77 8.53
N ARG A 447 -28.42 -8.16 8.56
CA ARG A 447 -27.81 -7.48 7.41
C ARG A 447 -26.70 -8.33 6.82
N GLY A 448 -26.60 -8.38 5.50
CA GLY A 448 -25.54 -9.16 4.82
C GLY A 448 -25.57 -10.66 5.11
N GLY A 449 -26.70 -11.20 5.61
CA GLY A 449 -26.83 -12.61 5.97
C GLY A 449 -26.15 -13.03 7.27
N LEU A 450 -25.67 -12.09 8.10
CA LEU A 450 -25.06 -12.37 9.40
C LEU A 450 -25.59 -11.44 10.49
N MET A 451 -25.76 -11.95 11.70
CA MET A 451 -25.99 -11.14 12.90
C MET A 451 -25.18 -11.70 14.06
N ARG A 452 -24.28 -10.89 14.61
CA ARG A 452 -23.50 -11.19 15.81
C ARG A 452 -24.25 -10.75 17.05
N VAL A 453 -24.32 -11.62 18.04
CA VAL A 453 -25.02 -11.37 19.31
C VAL A 453 -24.01 -11.41 20.45
N GLY A 454 -23.99 -10.39 21.31
CA GLY A 454 -23.09 -10.36 22.46
C GLY A 454 -23.18 -9.10 23.30
N ARG A 455 -22.25 -8.94 24.25
CA ARG A 455 -22.17 -7.77 25.15
C ARG A 455 -21.29 -6.63 24.63
N ARG A 456 -20.33 -6.93 23.75
CA ARG A 456 -19.43 -5.90 23.19
C ARG A 456 -20.18 -5.03 22.19
N GLN A 457 -19.76 -3.77 22.07
CA GLN A 457 -20.35 -2.81 21.13
C GLN A 457 -20.09 -3.17 19.65
N GLU A 458 -19.13 -4.06 19.40
CA GLU A 458 -18.82 -4.61 18.06
C GLU A 458 -19.85 -5.64 17.55
N ASN A 459 -20.81 -6.08 18.37
CA ASN A 459 -21.88 -7.00 17.96
C ASN A 459 -23.05 -6.25 17.32
N ASP A 460 -23.70 -6.85 16.33
CA ASP A 460 -24.90 -6.29 15.68
C ASP A 460 -26.09 -6.19 16.64
N LEU A 461 -26.25 -7.20 17.50
CA LEU A 461 -27.19 -7.22 18.61
C LEU A 461 -26.44 -7.17 19.95
N VAL A 462 -26.44 -5.99 20.56
CA VAL A 462 -25.83 -5.76 21.87
C VAL A 462 -26.84 -6.01 22.98
N ILE A 463 -26.61 -7.05 23.79
CA ILE A 463 -27.43 -7.38 24.97
C ILE A 463 -26.58 -7.18 26.22
N GLY A 464 -26.87 -6.14 27.00
CA GLY A 464 -26.10 -5.75 28.19
C GLY A 464 -26.27 -6.67 29.41
N GLU A 465 -27.03 -7.75 29.30
CA GLU A 465 -27.31 -8.68 30.40
C GLU A 465 -26.07 -9.46 30.83
N ARG A 466 -25.84 -9.58 32.15
CA ARG A 466 -24.61 -10.17 32.72
C ARG A 466 -24.34 -11.63 32.32
N TRP A 467 -25.37 -12.37 31.96
CA TRP A 467 -25.31 -13.78 31.55
C TRP A 467 -25.11 -13.96 30.04
N VAL A 468 -25.08 -12.88 29.26
CA VAL A 468 -24.67 -12.93 27.85
C VAL A 468 -23.14 -12.86 27.79
N SER A 469 -22.50 -13.63 26.91
CA SER A 469 -21.05 -13.59 26.71
C SER A 469 -20.63 -12.35 25.91
N GLN A 470 -19.34 -12.00 25.94
CA GLN A 470 -18.81 -10.86 25.17
C GLN A 470 -19.12 -11.01 23.67
N GLN A 471 -18.92 -12.22 23.15
CA GLN A 471 -19.44 -12.73 21.89
C GLN A 471 -20.22 -14.00 22.27
N HIS A 472 -21.52 -14.06 21.96
CA HIS A 472 -22.42 -15.09 22.46
C HIS A 472 -22.80 -16.10 21.37
N ALA A 473 -23.33 -15.60 20.27
CA ALA A 473 -23.82 -16.43 19.18
C ALA A 473 -23.84 -15.62 17.88
N GLU A 474 -23.99 -16.34 16.77
CA GLU A 474 -24.19 -15.78 15.44
C GLU A 474 -25.46 -16.36 14.81
N ILE A 475 -26.23 -15.52 14.11
CA ILE A 475 -27.29 -15.97 13.20
C ILE A 475 -26.78 -15.82 11.77
N ILE A 476 -26.71 -16.93 11.04
CA ILE A 476 -26.08 -17.04 9.73
C ILE A 476 -27.13 -17.47 8.70
N CYS A 477 -27.25 -16.71 7.62
CA CYS A 477 -28.02 -17.08 6.45
C CYS A 477 -27.16 -17.96 5.52
N ARG A 478 -27.71 -19.08 5.06
CA ARG A 478 -27.12 -19.93 4.03
C ARG A 478 -28.13 -20.09 2.90
N ASP A 479 -27.75 -19.66 1.71
CA ASP A 479 -28.50 -19.95 0.50
C ASP A 479 -28.13 -21.35 0.03
N GLN A 480 -29.09 -22.27 0.13
CA GLN A 480 -28.92 -23.60 -0.45
C GLN A 480 -29.36 -23.53 -1.91
N SER A 481 -28.39 -23.72 -2.81
CA SER A 481 -28.52 -24.03 -4.24
C SER A 481 -28.62 -22.86 -5.24
N ASN A 482 -28.01 -23.08 -6.42
CA ASN A 482 -28.16 -22.30 -7.68
C ASN A 482 -29.59 -22.35 -8.26
N VAL A 483 -30.61 -22.59 -7.42
CA VAL A 483 -32.01 -22.65 -7.84
C VAL A 483 -32.68 -21.33 -7.42
N PRO A 484 -33.15 -20.51 -8.36
CA PRO A 484 -33.59 -19.13 -8.11
C PRO A 484 -34.86 -18.94 -7.24
N GLU A 485 -35.39 -20.00 -6.62
CA GLU A 485 -36.64 -19.96 -5.84
C GLU A 485 -36.58 -20.67 -4.47
N ALA A 486 -35.40 -21.13 -4.01
CA ALA A 486 -35.29 -21.76 -2.69
C ALA A 486 -35.33 -20.69 -1.56
N PRO A 487 -36.13 -20.89 -0.48
CA PRO A 487 -36.15 -19.97 0.65
C PRO A 487 -34.82 -19.99 1.41
N SER A 488 -34.28 -18.81 1.73
CA SER A 488 -33.06 -18.68 2.52
C SER A 488 -33.17 -19.39 3.87
N THR A 489 -32.16 -20.18 4.21
CA THR A 489 -32.13 -20.94 5.47
C THR A 489 -31.24 -20.24 6.50
N TYR A 490 -31.74 -20.08 7.73
CA TYR A 490 -31.01 -19.41 8.80
C TYR A 490 -30.58 -20.40 9.88
N PHE A 491 -29.39 -20.20 10.43
CA PHE A 491 -28.80 -21.04 11.47
C PHE A 491 -28.34 -20.18 12.63
N LEU A 492 -28.61 -20.62 13.85
CA LEU A 492 -28.03 -20.05 15.05
C LEU A 492 -26.84 -20.91 15.49
N ARG A 493 -25.67 -20.30 15.56
CA ARG A 493 -24.45 -20.93 16.09
C ARG A 493 -24.14 -20.34 17.46
N ASP A 494 -24.28 -21.14 18.51
CA ASP A 494 -23.91 -20.76 19.87
C ASP A 494 -22.45 -21.17 20.14
N PHE A 495 -21.69 -20.26 20.76
CA PHE A 495 -20.34 -20.52 21.29
C PHE A 495 -20.16 -19.81 22.65
N SER A 496 -21.28 -19.60 23.35
CA SER A 496 -21.34 -18.81 24.57
C SER A 496 -21.00 -19.65 25.80
N ARG A 497 -20.57 -18.98 26.88
CA ARG A 497 -20.29 -19.64 28.16
C ARG A 497 -21.53 -20.28 28.81
N TYR A 498 -22.72 -19.75 28.53
CA TYR A 498 -23.94 -20.08 29.24
C TYR A 498 -25.03 -20.70 28.37
N GLY A 499 -24.85 -20.77 27.06
CA GLY A 499 -25.76 -21.35 26.08
C GLY A 499 -26.94 -20.45 25.72
N THR A 500 -27.60 -20.78 24.62
CA THR A 500 -28.81 -20.11 24.14
C THR A 500 -30.03 -21.01 24.33
N LEU A 501 -31.13 -20.45 24.80
CA LEU A 501 -32.40 -21.14 24.96
C LEU A 501 -33.29 -20.87 23.75
N LEU A 502 -33.90 -21.92 23.23
CA LEU A 502 -34.79 -21.92 22.08
C LEU A 502 -36.16 -22.41 22.49
N LEU A 503 -37.21 -21.77 22.00
CA LEU A 503 -38.58 -22.26 22.07
C LEU A 503 -39.12 -22.32 20.65
N SER A 504 -39.27 -23.53 20.12
CA SER A 504 -39.89 -23.73 18.81
C SER A 504 -41.40 -23.44 18.89
N PRO A 505 -42.03 -22.89 17.84
CA PRO A 505 -43.48 -22.64 17.80
C PRO A 505 -44.32 -23.89 18.15
N ASP A 506 -43.83 -25.07 17.77
CA ASP A 506 -44.52 -26.35 17.97
C ASP A 506 -44.25 -26.97 19.35
N SER A 507 -43.25 -26.46 20.09
CA SER A 507 -42.81 -26.99 21.38
C SER A 507 -43.26 -26.09 22.53
N LYS A 508 -43.74 -26.67 23.64
CA LYS A 508 -44.13 -25.91 24.84
C LYS A 508 -43.00 -25.77 25.88
N SER A 509 -41.77 -26.14 25.54
CA SER A 509 -40.64 -26.17 26.48
C SER A 509 -39.38 -25.57 25.89
N TRP A 510 -38.67 -24.76 26.67
CA TRP A 510 -37.38 -24.21 26.29
C TRP A 510 -36.31 -25.30 26.22
N GLN A 511 -35.64 -25.40 25.08
CA GLN A 511 -34.48 -26.26 24.87
C GLN A 511 -33.21 -25.42 24.90
N LYS A 512 -32.22 -25.85 25.68
CA LYS A 512 -30.91 -25.20 25.72
C LYS A 512 -29.99 -25.80 24.65
N ILE A 513 -29.40 -24.93 23.85
CA ILE A 513 -28.26 -25.25 22.98
C ILE A 513 -27.00 -24.63 23.56
N HIS A 514 -25.86 -25.29 23.38
CA HIS A 514 -24.58 -24.83 23.89
C HIS A 514 -23.46 -25.37 23.01
N HIS A 515 -22.66 -24.49 22.42
CA HIS A 515 -21.57 -24.86 21.50
C HIS A 515 -22.08 -25.70 20.30
N GLN A 516 -23.27 -25.37 19.81
CA GLN A 516 -23.99 -26.09 18.77
C GLN A 516 -24.52 -25.12 17.73
N GLU A 517 -24.69 -25.63 16.51
CA GLU A 517 -25.38 -24.94 15.43
C GLU A 517 -26.72 -25.61 15.18
N VAL A 518 -27.78 -24.82 15.11
CA VAL A 518 -29.15 -25.31 14.85
C VAL A 518 -29.83 -24.43 13.81
N GLN A 519 -30.68 -25.03 12.99
CA GLN A 519 -31.50 -24.30 12.04
C GLN A 519 -32.60 -23.52 12.78
N LEU A 520 -32.78 -22.24 12.42
CA LEU A 520 -33.87 -21.40 12.89
C LEU A 520 -35.06 -21.46 11.93
N GLN A 521 -36.25 -21.61 12.50
CA GLN A 521 -37.52 -21.44 11.80
C GLN A 521 -38.15 -20.11 12.20
N SER A 522 -38.88 -19.48 11.29
CA SER A 522 -39.66 -18.27 11.61
C SER A 522 -40.64 -18.56 12.76
N GLY A 523 -40.70 -17.67 13.75
CA GLY A 523 -41.49 -17.80 14.99
C GLY A 523 -40.74 -18.41 16.18
N VAL A 524 -39.51 -18.90 16.02
CA VAL A 524 -38.72 -19.42 17.15
C VAL A 524 -38.39 -18.29 18.12
N GLN A 525 -38.62 -18.52 19.43
CA GLN A 525 -38.18 -17.58 20.47
C GLN A 525 -36.81 -17.96 21.02
N LEU A 526 -36.00 -16.94 21.29
CA LEU A 526 -34.62 -17.04 21.73
C LEU A 526 -34.45 -16.31 23.07
N LYS A 527 -33.65 -16.88 23.97
CA LYS A 527 -33.08 -16.19 25.13
C LYS A 527 -31.61 -16.53 25.25
N PHE A 528 -30.77 -15.51 25.29
CA PHE A 528 -29.32 -15.67 25.34
C PHE A 528 -28.85 -15.76 26.80
N GLY A 529 -28.23 -16.89 27.18
CA GLY A 529 -27.54 -17.08 28.46
C GLY A 529 -28.40 -17.56 29.65
N SER A 530 -29.60 -17.00 29.85
CA SER A 530 -30.44 -17.31 31.01
C SER A 530 -31.93 -17.40 30.67
N THR A 531 -32.69 -18.19 31.44
CA THR A 531 -34.16 -18.23 31.37
C THR A 531 -34.80 -16.89 31.78
N GLU A 532 -34.09 -16.08 32.56
CA GLU A 532 -34.46 -14.72 32.96
C GLU A 532 -34.08 -13.65 31.93
N GLY A 533 -33.36 -14.03 30.86
CA GLY A 533 -32.95 -13.10 29.81
C GLY A 533 -34.11 -12.63 28.95
N GLN A 534 -33.88 -11.50 28.26
CA GLN A 534 -34.81 -10.94 27.29
C GLN A 534 -35.23 -11.99 26.25
N ALA A 535 -36.55 -12.13 26.07
CA ALA A 535 -37.12 -12.98 25.02
C ALA A 535 -37.15 -12.23 23.69
N LEU A 536 -36.58 -12.86 22.67
CA LEU A 536 -36.54 -12.38 21.30
C LEU A 536 -37.27 -13.40 20.41
N GLU A 537 -37.85 -12.95 19.32
CA GLU A 537 -38.49 -13.81 18.33
C GLU A 537 -37.80 -13.64 16.99
N PHE A 538 -37.41 -14.76 16.38
CA PHE A 538 -36.83 -14.79 15.04
C PHE A 538 -37.92 -14.88 13.99
N ILE A 539 -37.92 -13.97 13.02
CA ILE A 539 -38.95 -13.87 11.99
C ILE A 539 -38.28 -13.76 10.62
N ILE A 540 -38.82 -14.50 9.65
CA ILE A 540 -38.49 -14.38 8.23
C ILE A 540 -39.71 -13.75 7.54
N GLU A 541 -39.59 -12.53 7.03
CA GLU A 541 -40.59 -11.87 6.20
C GLU A 541 -40.50 -12.41 4.77
N THR A 542 -41.49 -13.19 4.35
CA THR A 542 -41.74 -13.44 2.94
C THR A 542 -42.50 -12.24 2.38
N LEU A 543 -41.85 -11.45 1.51
CA LEU A 543 -42.56 -10.47 0.68
C LEU A 543 -43.50 -11.23 -0.25
N GLN A 544 -44.77 -11.35 0.15
CA GLN A 544 -45.83 -11.69 -0.79
C GLN A 544 -45.88 -10.57 -1.83
N THR A 545 -45.61 -10.93 -3.08
CA THR A 545 -45.65 -10.07 -4.26
C THR A 545 -46.95 -9.31 -4.42
#